data_AF-A0AAE8LQ35-F1
#
_entry.id   AF-A0AAE8LQ35-F1
#
_cell.length_a   1.000
_cell.length_b   1.000
_cell.length_c   1.000
_cell.angle_alpha   90.00
_cell.angle_beta   90.00
_cell.angle_gamma   90.00
#
_symmetry.space_group_name_H-M   'P 1'
#
loop_
_entity.id
_entity.type
_entity.pdbx_description
1 polymer ?
#
loop_
_entity_poly.entity_id
_entity_poly.type
_entity_poly.pdbx_seq_one_letter_code
_entity_poly.pdbx_strand_id
1 'polypeptide(L)'
;MSYVTEVFMNRQIAQAAVSLDIVQAAQNHKLPADSKKHAILARVLKEHADRFQQLAAQQTVMSPDEFFKRAIERVREIRAEAAILATQRREKRERDEAERAHILNMMGATAAA
;
A
#
# COMPACT_ATOMS: atom_id res chain seq x y z
N MET A 1 -14.65 -25.37 -6.92
CA MET A 1 -13.95 -24.40 -7.80
C MET A 1 -12.65 -25.03 -8.26
N SER A 2 -12.17 -24.71 -9.47
CA SER A 2 -10.82 -25.12 -9.91
C SER A 2 -9.75 -24.24 -9.26
N TYR A 3 -8.61 -24.81 -8.91
CA TYR A 3 -7.43 -24.09 -8.39
C TYR A 3 -7.03 -22.89 -9.28
N VAL A 4 -7.16 -23.04 -10.59
CA VAL A 4 -6.88 -21.98 -11.57
C VAL A 4 -7.82 -20.79 -11.39
N THR A 5 -9.09 -21.05 -11.10
CA THR A 5 -10.09 -20.00 -10.87
C THR A 5 -9.80 -19.24 -9.58
N GLU A 6 -9.38 -19.92 -8.52
CA GLU A 6 -8.99 -19.30 -7.24
C GLU A 6 -7.78 -18.38 -7.38
N VAL A 7 -6.72 -18.84 -8.04
CA VAL A 7 -5.52 -18.02 -8.29
C VAL A 7 -5.87 -16.77 -9.11
N PHE A 8 -6.69 -16.92 -10.14
CA PHE A 8 -7.13 -15.81 -10.97
C PHE A 8 -7.98 -14.79 -10.18
N MET A 9 -8.95 -15.26 -9.39
CA MET A 9 -9.77 -14.39 -8.54
C MET A 9 -8.91 -13.63 -7.53
N ASN A 10 -7.99 -14.31 -6.84
CA ASN A 10 -7.12 -13.68 -5.86
C ASN A 10 -6.23 -12.61 -6.51
N ARG A 11 -5.75 -12.84 -7.73
CA ARG A 11 -4.98 -11.83 -8.48
C ARG A 11 -5.84 -10.61 -8.83
N GLN A 12 -7.06 -10.81 -9.31
CA GLN A 12 -7.96 -9.70 -9.63
C GLN A 12 -8.34 -8.89 -8.39
N ILE A 13 -8.65 -9.57 -7.28
CA ILE A 13 -8.96 -8.93 -5.99
C ILE A 13 -7.76 -8.11 -5.51
N ALA A 14 -6.54 -8.64 -5.62
CA ALA A 14 -5.33 -7.90 -5.25
C ALA A 14 -5.14 -6.64 -6.10
N GLN A 15 -5.35 -6.73 -7.42
CA GLN A 15 -5.25 -5.57 -8.33
C GLN A 15 -6.34 -4.52 -8.07
N ALA A 16 -7.56 -4.98 -7.79
CA ALA A 16 -8.68 -4.12 -7.43
C ALA A 16 -8.44 -3.42 -6.09
N ALA A 17 -7.92 -4.13 -5.09
CA ALA A 17 -7.56 -3.59 -3.80
C ALA A 17 -6.51 -2.48 -3.92
N VAL A 18 -5.45 -2.67 -4.72
CA VAL A 18 -4.46 -1.60 -4.97
C VAL A 18 -5.12 -0.35 -5.57
N SER A 19 -6.02 -0.53 -6.53
CA SER A 19 -6.71 0.61 -7.15
C SER A 19 -7.63 1.32 -6.15
N LEU A 20 -8.33 0.56 -5.30
CA LEU A 20 -9.22 1.09 -4.26
C LEU A 20 -8.45 1.82 -3.16
N ASP A 21 -7.27 1.32 -2.77
CA ASP A 21 -6.40 1.99 -1.80
C ASP A 21 -5.92 3.34 -2.33
N ILE A 22 -5.53 3.41 -3.61
CA ILE A 22 -5.11 4.68 -4.25
C ILE A 22 -6.27 5.68 -4.35
N VAL A 23 -7.47 5.23 -4.70
CA VAL A 23 -8.67 6.10 -4.71
C VAL A 23 -8.92 6.67 -3.32
N GLN A 24 -8.89 5.84 -2.27
CA GLN A 24 -9.07 6.30 -0.89
C GLN A 24 -7.95 7.26 -0.45
N ALA A 25 -6.70 6.97 -0.79
CA ALA A 25 -5.57 7.82 -0.47
C ALA A 25 -5.69 9.19 -1.16
N ALA A 26 -6.09 9.21 -2.43
CA ALA A 26 -6.34 10.43 -3.19
C ALA A 26 -7.47 11.26 -2.57
N GLN A 27 -8.61 10.63 -2.24
CA GLN A 27 -9.76 11.30 -1.62
C GLN A 27 -9.42 11.91 -0.25
N ASN A 28 -8.59 11.23 0.53
CA ASN A 28 -8.17 11.70 1.85
C ASN A 28 -7.04 12.74 1.81
N HIS A 29 -6.42 12.95 0.65
CA HIS A 29 -5.30 13.86 0.52
C HIS A 29 -5.75 15.32 0.57
N LYS A 30 -5.25 16.08 1.55
CA LYS A 30 -5.55 17.50 1.70
C LYS A 30 -4.55 18.33 0.90
N LEU A 31 -5.03 18.97 -0.17
CA LEU A 31 -4.25 19.92 -0.96
C LEU A 31 -4.73 21.36 -0.69
N PRO A 32 -3.82 22.35 -0.68
CA PRO A 32 -4.19 23.76 -0.70
C PRO A 32 -5.09 24.06 -1.91
N ALA A 33 -6.08 24.96 -1.77
CA ALA A 33 -7.09 25.24 -2.80
C ALA A 33 -6.47 25.57 -4.17
N ASP A 34 -5.38 26.33 -4.21
CA ASP A 34 -4.73 26.78 -5.46
C ASP A 34 -3.64 25.83 -5.98
N SER A 35 -3.56 24.62 -5.42
CA SER A 35 -2.52 23.66 -5.81
C SER A 35 -2.77 23.11 -7.21
N LYS A 36 -1.80 23.30 -8.12
CA LYS A 36 -1.79 22.65 -9.45
C LYS A 36 -1.85 21.11 -9.38
N LYS A 37 -1.61 20.50 -8.21
CA LYS A 37 -1.70 19.06 -7.98
C LYS A 37 -3.14 18.53 -7.95
N HIS A 38 -4.16 19.40 -7.82
CA HIS A 38 -5.58 18.98 -7.87
C HIS A 38 -5.93 18.28 -9.19
N ALA A 39 -5.44 18.80 -10.32
CA ALA A 39 -5.67 18.18 -11.62
C ALA A 39 -5.03 16.78 -11.72
N ILE A 40 -3.83 16.62 -11.15
CA ILE A 40 -3.14 15.32 -11.10
C ILE A 40 -3.92 14.36 -10.21
N LEU A 41 -4.36 14.81 -9.03
CA LEU A 41 -5.11 14.00 -8.08
C LEU A 41 -6.45 13.53 -8.66
N ALA A 42 -7.18 14.42 -9.33
CA ALA A 42 -8.42 14.08 -10.03
C ALA A 42 -8.19 13.05 -11.16
N ARG A 43 -7.09 13.20 -11.93
CA ARG A 43 -6.71 12.22 -12.96
C ARG A 43 -6.40 10.85 -12.37
N VAL A 44 -5.61 10.80 -11.30
CA VAL A 44 -5.26 9.56 -10.59
C VAL A 44 -6.53 8.89 -10.04
N LEU A 45 -7.42 9.67 -9.40
CA LEU A 45 -8.68 9.15 -8.88
C LEU A 45 -9.51 8.51 -9.99
N LYS A 46 -9.68 9.21 -11.12
CA LYS A 46 -10.42 8.69 -12.27
C LYS A 46 -9.79 7.42 -12.83
N GLU A 47 -8.49 7.42 -13.10
CA GLU A 47 -7.80 6.26 -13.69
C GLU A 47 -7.97 5.00 -12.84
N HIS A 48 -7.82 5.13 -11.52
CA HIS A 48 -7.95 3.99 -10.61
C HIS A 48 -9.40 3.58 -10.36
N ALA A 49 -10.36 4.52 -10.39
CA ALA A 49 -11.77 4.19 -10.36
C ALA A 49 -12.20 3.42 -11.62
N ASP A 50 -11.78 3.88 -12.80
CA ASP A 50 -12.06 3.21 -14.08
C ASP A 50 -11.44 1.81 -14.10
N ARG A 51 -10.19 1.66 -13.65
CA ARG A 51 -9.52 0.36 -13.54
C ARG A 51 -10.27 -0.59 -12.60
N PHE A 52 -10.75 -0.10 -11.45
CA PHE A 52 -11.54 -0.90 -10.52
C PHE A 52 -12.85 -1.38 -11.16
N GLN A 53 -13.57 -0.49 -11.85
CA GLN A 53 -14.82 -0.84 -12.54
C GLN A 53 -14.59 -1.86 -13.65
N GLN A 54 -13.51 -1.74 -14.41
CA GLN A 54 -13.13 -2.71 -15.43
C GLN A 54 -12.87 -4.09 -14.83
N LEU A 55 -12.14 -4.17 -13.71
CA LEU A 55 -11.88 -5.44 -13.03
C LEU A 55 -13.17 -6.06 -12.48
N ALA A 56 -14.06 -5.25 -11.90
CA ALA A 56 -15.36 -5.71 -11.42
C ALA A 56 -16.25 -6.23 -12.55
N ALA A 57 -16.19 -5.62 -13.75
CA ALA A 57 -16.93 -6.06 -14.92
C ALA A 57 -16.34 -7.32 -15.58
N GLN A 58 -15.02 -7.52 -15.50
CA GLN A 58 -14.35 -8.71 -16.04
C GLN A 58 -14.48 -9.95 -15.14
N GLN A 59 -14.82 -9.73 -13.87
CA GLN A 59 -15.11 -10.80 -12.93
C GLN A 59 -16.49 -11.43 -13.24
N THR A 60 -16.51 -12.74 -13.46
CA THR A 60 -17.73 -13.53 -13.73
C THR A 60 -18.07 -14.55 -12.64
N VAL A 61 -17.16 -14.76 -11.68
CA VAL A 61 -17.23 -15.85 -10.70
C VAL A 61 -17.97 -15.44 -9.42
N MET A 62 -18.16 -14.15 -9.16
CA MET A 62 -18.87 -13.61 -8.01
C MET A 62 -19.62 -12.34 -8.38
N SER A 63 -20.59 -11.93 -7.54
CA SER A 63 -21.32 -10.69 -7.77
C SER A 63 -20.41 -9.47 -7.61
N PRO A 64 -20.74 -8.32 -8.24
CA PRO A 64 -20.01 -7.07 -8.05
C PRO A 64 -19.89 -6.66 -6.58
N ASP A 65 -20.93 -6.89 -5.78
CA ASP A 65 -20.94 -6.55 -4.34
C ASP A 65 -19.98 -7.42 -3.54
N GLU A 66 -19.93 -8.74 -3.83
CA GLU A 66 -18.99 -9.64 -3.17
C GLU A 66 -17.55 -9.30 -3.58
N PHE A 67 -17.33 -8.98 -4.86
CA PHE A 67 -16.03 -8.56 -5.36
C PHE A 67 -15.55 -7.29 -4.66
N PHE A 68 -16.44 -6.31 -4.53
CA PHE A 68 -16.15 -5.06 -3.82
C PHE A 68 -15.82 -5.30 -2.35
N LYS A 69 -16.60 -6.15 -1.66
CA LYS A 69 -16.35 -6.51 -0.26
C LYS A 69 -14.97 -7.16 -0.08
N ARG A 70 -14.62 -8.14 -0.92
CA ARG A 70 -13.30 -8.81 -0.87
C ARG A 70 -12.16 -7.85 -1.19
N ALA A 71 -12.35 -6.93 -2.13
CA ALA A 71 -11.36 -5.90 -2.44
C ALA A 71 -11.12 -4.98 -1.23
N ILE A 72 -12.17 -4.55 -0.52
CA ILE A 72 -12.05 -3.76 0.72
C ILE A 72 -11.31 -4.52 1.82
N GLU A 73 -11.66 -5.79 2.04
CA GLU A 73 -10.98 -6.65 3.02
C GLU A 73 -9.48 -6.74 2.70
N ARG A 74 -9.14 -6.95 1.43
CA ARG A 74 -7.74 -6.98 1.00
C ARG A 74 -7.02 -5.64 1.17
N VAL A 75 -7.70 -4.50 1.02
CA VAL A 75 -7.11 -3.18 1.36
C VAL A 75 -6.74 -3.10 2.84
N ARG A 76 -7.59 -3.61 3.73
CA ARG A 76 -7.29 -3.61 5.17
C ARG A 76 -6.05 -4.45 5.47
N GLU A 77 -5.94 -5.62 4.84
CA GLU A 77 -4.76 -6.48 4.96
C GLU A 77 -3.50 -5.78 4.44
N ILE A 78 -3.53 -5.19 3.24
CA ILE A 78 -2.39 -4.47 2.65
C ILE A 78 -1.91 -3.35 3.59
N ARG A 79 -2.83 -2.60 4.21
CA ARG A 79 -2.48 -1.54 5.16
C ARG A 79 -1.88 -2.09 6.46
N ALA A 80 -2.40 -3.19 6.97
CA ALA A 80 -1.84 -3.86 8.15
C ALA A 80 -0.42 -4.38 7.86
N GLU A 81 -0.22 -5.06 6.72
CA GLU A 81 1.09 -5.52 6.24
C GLU A 81 2.07 -4.34 6.12
N ALA A 82 1.64 -3.22 5.53
CA ALA A 82 2.46 -2.02 5.38
C ALA A 82 2.84 -1.39 6.73
N ALA A 83 1.93 -1.37 7.71
CA ALA A 83 2.20 -0.86 9.05
C ALA A 83 3.26 -1.71 9.77
N ILE A 84 3.15 -3.04 9.69
CA ILE A 84 4.14 -3.97 10.26
C ILE A 84 5.51 -3.73 9.63
N LEU A 85 5.58 -3.64 8.30
CA LEU A 85 6.83 -3.36 7.58
C LEU A 85 7.43 -2.01 7.95
N ALA A 86 6.62 -0.97 8.17
CA ALA A 86 7.09 0.33 8.59
C ALA A 86 7.73 0.28 9.98
N THR A 87 7.12 -0.44 10.93
CA THR A 87 7.67 -0.67 12.27
C THR A 87 9.00 -1.42 12.20
N GLN A 88 9.06 -2.53 11.46
CA GLN A 88 10.31 -3.30 11.30
C GLN A 88 11.44 -2.46 10.70
N ARG A 89 11.13 -1.61 9.70
CA ARG A 89 12.10 -0.70 9.09
C ARG A 89 12.57 0.40 10.05
N ARG A 90 11.72 0.81 11.00
CA ARG A 90 12.10 1.77 12.04
C ARG A 90 13.01 1.11 13.07
N GLU A 91 12.62 -0.04 13.61
CA GLU A 91 13.44 -0.80 14.56
C GLU A 91 14.81 -1.13 14.00
N LYS A 92 14.87 -1.53 12.71
CA LYS A 92 16.15 -1.79 12.05
C LYS A 92 17.02 -0.53 11.99
N ARG A 93 16.45 0.62 11.61
CA ARG A 93 17.19 1.89 11.58
C ARG A 93 17.71 2.29 12.96
N GLU A 94 16.89 2.14 13.99
CA GLU A 94 17.29 2.44 15.38
C GLU A 94 18.42 1.51 15.86
N ARG A 95 18.39 0.22 15.50
CA ARG A 95 19.49 -0.72 15.76
C ARG A 95 20.76 -0.34 15.00
N ASP A 96 20.65 -0.08 13.70
CA ASP A 96 21.78 0.31 12.85
C ASP A 96 22.43 1.61 13.35
N GLU A 97 21.63 2.57 13.84
CA GLU A 97 22.12 3.82 14.45
C GLU A 97 22.81 3.57 15.80
N ALA A 98 22.24 2.72 16.66
CA ALA A 98 22.84 2.35 17.94
C ALA A 98 24.17 1.58 17.77
N GLU A 99 24.23 0.64 16.82
CA GLU A 99 25.44 -0.09 16.47
C GLU A 99 26.53 0.85 15.94
N ARG A 100 26.18 1.79 15.05
CA ARG A 100 27.12 2.81 14.57
C ARG A 100 27.65 3.68 15.71
N ALA A 101 26.78 4.13 16.62
CA ALA A 101 27.20 4.92 17.77
C ALA A 101 28.14 4.13 18.70
N HIS A 102 27.88 2.83 18.91
CA HIS A 102 28.74 1.96 19.70
C HIS A 102 30.12 1.77 19.05
N ILE A 103 30.18 1.50 17.74
CA ILE A 103 31.44 1.34 17.00
C ILE A 103 32.26 2.63 17.06
N LEU A 104 31.65 3.80 16.84
CA LEU A 104 32.33 5.08 16.92
C LEU A 104 32.88 5.37 18.33
N ASN A 105 32.12 5.03 19.38
CA ASN A 105 32.59 5.16 20.75
C ASN A 105 33.77 4.23 21.04
N MET A 106 33.74 2.97 20.56
CA MET A 106 34.87 2.05 20.73
C MET A 106 36.12 2.53 19.98
N MET A 107 35.97 2.99 18.73
CA MET A 107 37.08 3.50 17.93
C MET A 107 37.68 4.78 18.52
N GLY A 108 36.84 5.69 19.02
CA GLY A 108 37.28 6.90 19.73
C GLY A 108 38.00 6.59 21.04
N ALA A 109 37.56 5.57 21.78
CA ALA A 109 38.22 5.11 23.00
C ALA A 109 39.59 4.46 22.71
N THR A 110 39.72 3.72 21.61
CA THR A 110 41.02 3.14 21.19
C THR A 110 41.99 4.15 20.60
N ALA A 111 41.52 5.31 20.13
CA ALA A 111 42.39 6.39 19.62
C ALA A 111 42.88 7.34 20.73
N ALA A 112 42.26 7.30 21.91
CA ALA A 112 42.60 8.13 23.07
C ALA A 112 43.40 7.38 24.16
N ALA A 113 43.72 6.09 23.93
CA ALA A 113 44.55 5.25 24.79
C ALA A 113 45.92 5.01 24.15
#